data_AF-A0A9E4QT52-F1
#
_entry.id   AF-A0A9E4QT52-F1
#
_cell.length_a   1.000
_cell.length_b   1.000
_cell.length_c   1.000
_cell.angle_alpha   90.00
_cell.angle_beta   90.00
_cell.angle_gamma   90.00
#
_symmetry.space_group_name_H-M   'P 1'
#
loop_
_entity.id
_entity.type
_entity.pdbx_description
1 polymer ?
#
loop_
_entity_poly.entity_id
_entity_poly.type
_entity_poly.pdbx_seq_one_letter_code
_entity_poly.pdbx_strand_id
1 'polypeptide(L)' 'ETVDEVKDGLRRVLELFPPERVWVLPDCGLKTRTVEESEAKLKVMVEAVRDIKRELEIE' A
#
# COMPACT_ATOMS: atom_id res chain seq x y z
N GLU A 1 -2.52 9.08 4.48
CA GLU A 1 -1.53 9.21 3.39
C GLU A 1 -2.27 9.42 2.09
N THR A 2 -1.61 9.99 1.10
CA THR A 2 -2.07 9.98 -0.29
C THR A 2 -1.66 8.68 -0.99
N VAL A 3 -2.22 8.41 -2.16
CA VAL A 3 -1.85 7.25 -2.99
C VAL A 3 -0.39 7.33 -3.39
N ASP A 4 0.09 8.51 -3.80
CA ASP A 4 1.48 8.71 -4.22
C ASP A 4 2.48 8.47 -3.09
N GLU A 5 2.18 8.91 -1.86
CA GLU A 5 3.03 8.63 -0.70
C GLU A 5 3.22 7.13 -0.46
N VAL A 6 2.14 6.34 -0.61
CA VAL A 6 2.20 4.88 -0.46
C VAL A 6 2.99 4.25 -1.62
N LYS A 7 2.79 4.73 -2.85
CA LYS A 7 3.53 4.25 -4.04
C LYS A 7 5.04 4.48 -3.90
N ASP A 8 5.45 5.65 -3.42
CA ASP A 8 6.86 5.96 -3.20
C ASP A 8 7.49 5.14 -2.06
N GLY A 9 6.70 4.79 -1.04
CA GLY A 9 7.09 3.78 -0.06
C GLY A 9 7.33 2.41 -0.70
N LEU A 10 6.37 1.94 -1.50
CA LEU A 10 6.45 0.65 -2.18
C LEU A 10 7.64 0.55 -3.13
N ARG A 11 7.90 1.58 -3.94
CA ARG A 11 9.03 1.59 -4.89
C ARG A 11 10.36 1.37 -4.19
N ARG A 12 10.58 2.03 -3.05
CA ARG A 12 11.78 1.85 -2.22
C ARG A 12 11.91 0.43 -1.67
N VAL A 13 10.80 -0.20 -1.28
CA VAL A 13 10.81 -1.61 -0.82
C VAL A 13 11.13 -2.56 -1.98
N LEU A 14 10.60 -2.28 -3.17
CA LEU A 14 10.79 -3.09 -4.37
C LEU A 14 12.20 -3.00 -4.96
N GLU A 15 12.98 -1.97 -4.62
CA GLU A 15 14.42 -1.91 -4.89
C GLU A 15 15.20 -2.98 -4.09
N LEU A 16 14.65 -3.44 -2.96
CA LEU A 16 15.32 -4.38 -2.03
C LEU A 16 14.75 -5.80 -2.11
N PHE A 17 13.45 -5.94 -2.37
CA PHE A 17 12.76 -7.22 -2.39
C PHE A 17 11.94 -7.40 -3.67
N PRO A 18 11.92 -8.59 -4.27
CA PRO A 18 11.06 -8.85 -5.42
C PRO A 18 9.57 -8.81 -5.00
N PRO A 19 8.65 -8.43 -5.91
CA PRO A 19 7.25 -8.17 -5.57
C PRO A 19 6.55 -9.32 -4.83
N GLU A 20 6.89 -10.58 -5.14
CA GLU A 20 6.24 -11.77 -4.58
C GLU A 20 6.58 -11.98 -3.10
N ARG A 21 7.54 -11.23 -2.56
CA ARG A 21 7.95 -11.25 -1.14
C ARG A 21 7.43 -10.07 -0.34
N VAL A 22 6.70 -9.13 -0.96
CA VAL A 22 6.26 -7.89 -0.32
C VAL A 22 4.77 -7.97 0.03
N TRP A 23 4.44 -7.68 1.29
CA TRP A 23 3.08 -7.57 1.79
C TRP A 23 2.81 -6.13 2.21
N VAL A 24 1.68 -5.58 1.77
CA VAL A 24 1.29 -4.20 2.07
C VAL A 24 0.17 -4.20 3.09
N LEU A 25 0.45 -3.63 4.25
CA LEU A 25 -0.42 -3.59 5.42
C LEU A 25 -0.12 -2.35 6.25
N PRO A 26 -1.09 -1.83 7.02
CA PRO A 26 -0.84 -0.70 7.91
C PRO A 26 0.23 -1.02 8.95
N ASP A 27 0.99 -0.03 9.39
CA ASP A 27 2.09 -0.19 10.37
C ASP A 27 1.67 -0.94 11.65
N CYS A 28 0.42 -0.75 12.09
CA CYS A 28 -0.13 -1.41 13.27
C CYS A 28 -1.66 -1.55 13.15
N GLY A 29 -2.28 -2.20 14.13
CA GLY A 29 -3.74 -2.37 14.18
C GLY A 29 -4.49 -1.05 14.23
N LEU A 30 -5.67 -1.01 13.60
CA LEU A 30 -6.50 0.19 13.44
C LEU A 30 -7.47 0.43 14.61
N LYS A 31 -7.30 -0.26 15.75
CA LYS A 31 -8.23 -0.20 16.91
C LYS A 31 -8.49 1.22 17.42
N THR A 32 -7.54 2.14 17.24
CA THR A 32 -7.63 3.54 17.71
C THR A 32 -8.11 4.52 16.64
N ARG A 33 -8.56 4.04 15.48
CA ARG A 33 -9.13 4.84 14.37
C ARG A 33 -10.63 4.62 14.29
N THR A 34 -11.36 5.57 13.71
CA THR A 34 -12.77 5.30 13.37
C THR A 34 -12.84 4.31 12.21
N VAL A 35 -14.04 3.78 11.96
CA VAL A 35 -14.27 2.89 10.82
C VAL A 35 -14.05 3.65 9.51
N GLU A 36 -14.54 4.88 9.43
CA GLU A 36 -14.44 5.73 8.24
C GLU A 36 -12.97 6.07 7.91
N GLU A 37 -12.18 6.42 8.93
CA GLU A 37 -10.74 6.66 8.77
C GLU A 37 -10.00 5.40 8.33
N SER A 38 -10.37 4.26 8.92
CA SER A 38 -9.78 2.96 8.61
C SER A 38 -10.07 2.56 7.16
N GLU A 39 -11.32 2.67 6.73
CA GLU A 39 -11.72 2.39 5.35
C GLU A 39 -11.03 3.33 4.35
N ALA A 40 -10.97 4.63 4.66
CA ALA A 40 -10.30 5.61 3.80
C ALA A 40 -8.81 5.27 3.63
N LYS A 41 -8.11 4.97 4.74
CA LYS A 41 -6.70 4.57 4.70
C LYS A 41 -6.51 3.29 3.89
N LEU A 42 -7.34 2.27 4.11
CA LEU A 42 -7.24 1.00 3.39
C LEU A 42 -7.53 1.16 1.89
N LYS A 43 -8.48 2.02 1.49
CA LYS A 43 -8.75 2.33 0.08
C LYS A 43 -7.51 2.91 -0.60
N VAL A 44 -6.84 3.88 0.03
CA VAL A 44 -5.59 4.47 -0.48
C VAL A 44 -4.51 3.40 -0.66
N MET A 45 -4.32 2.52 0.33
CA MET A 45 -3.30 1.47 0.25
C MET A 45 -3.59 0.47 -0.88
N VAL A 46 -4.85 0.04 -1.02
CA VAL A 46 -5.27 -0.88 -2.08
C VAL A 46 -5.12 -0.25 -3.46
N GLU A 47 -5.45 1.03 -3.61
CA GLU A 47 -5.27 1.76 -4.87
C GLU A 47 -3.79 1.85 -5.26
N ALA A 48 -2.91 2.24 -4.33
CA ALA A 48 -1.47 2.30 -4.55
C ALA A 48 -0.89 0.94 -4.98
N VAL A 49 -1.32 -0.15 -4.35
CA VAL A 49 -0.90 -1.50 -4.73
C VAL A 49 -1.36 -1.85 -6.15
N ARG A 50 -2.61 -1.56 -6.50
CA ARG A 50 -3.15 -1.82 -7.85
C ARG A 50 -2.39 -1.04 -8.91
N ASP A 51 -2.03 0.21 -8.63
CA ASP A 51 -1.21 1.03 -9.50
C ASP A 51 0.17 0.40 -9.74
N ILE A 52 0.89 0.07 -8.67
CA ILE A 52 2.21 -0.53 -8.77
C ILE A 52 2.17 -1.88 -9.49
N LYS A 53 1.16 -2.70 -9.21
CA LYS A 53 0.95 -3.97 -9.92
C LYS A 53 0.76 -3.77 -11.42
N ARG A 54 -0.01 -2.75 -11.83
CA ARG A 54 -0.14 -2.37 -13.25
C ARG A 54 1.17 -1.86 -13.84
N GLU A 55 1.92 -1.04 -13.11
CA GLU A 55 3.23 -0.51 -13.54
C GLU A 55 4.25 -1.65 -13.76
N LEU A 56 4.15 -2.73 -12.98
CA LEU A 56 5.02 -3.91 -13.06
C LEU A 56 4.48 -5.03 -13.96
N GLU A 57 3.28 -4.87 -14.53
CA GLU A 57 2.59 -5.89 -15.33
C GLU A 57 2.40 -7.23 -14.57
N ILE A 58 2.08 -7.17 -13.28
CA ILE A 58 1.84 -8.33 -12.41
C ILE A 58 0.41 -8.32 -11.84
N GLU A 59 -0.17 -9.51 -11.59
CA GLU A 59 -1.54 -9.69 -11.08
C GLU A 59 -1.66 -9.64 -9.55
#